data_AF-A0A661F504-F1
#
_entry.id   AF-A0A661F504-F1
#
_cell.length_a   1.000
_cell.length_b   1.000
_cell.length_c   1.000
_cell.angle_alpha   90.00
_cell.angle_beta   90.00
_cell.angle_gamma   90.00
#
_symmetry.space_group_name_H-M   'P 1'
#
loop_
_entity.id
_entity.type
_entity.pdbx_description
1 polymer ?
#
loop_
_entity_poly.entity_id
_entity_poly.type
_entity_poly.pdbx_seq_one_letter_code
_entity_poly.pdbx_strand_id
1 'polypeptide(L)'
;MPVGINDTKERLNLVIEDPKCLLATDNVTLPIAFEVSKVVDLGARFKGSKTFVEDTLKSVPEFYGDAGQFLKAWVPASPKIRKVESDIEESPASGVEGVDDI
;
A
#
# COMPACT_ATOMS: atom_id res chain seq x y z
N MET A 1 23.26 21.14 -8.12
CA MET A 1 22.58 20.68 -6.88
C MET A 1 21.67 19.54 -7.30
N PRO A 2 21.86 18.30 -6.84
CA PRO A 2 20.89 17.25 -7.14
C PRO A 2 19.54 17.66 -6.55
N VAL A 3 18.48 17.47 -7.34
CA VAL A 3 17.09 17.76 -6.94
C VAL A 3 16.82 16.93 -5.69
N GLY A 4 16.65 17.61 -4.55
CA GLY A 4 16.47 16.94 -3.26
C GLY A 4 15.24 16.05 -3.34
N ILE A 5 15.42 14.76 -3.09
CA ILE A 5 14.34 13.81 -2.82
C ILE A 5 13.50 14.43 -1.70
N ASN A 6 12.19 14.61 -1.90
CA ASN A 6 11.29 15.06 -0.84
C ASN A 6 11.48 14.14 0.39
N ASP A 7 11.39 14.69 1.59
CA ASP A 7 11.47 13.90 2.81
C ASP A 7 10.48 12.73 2.72
N THR A 8 10.97 11.49 2.73
CA THR A 8 10.14 10.27 2.62
C THR A 8 9.48 9.90 3.95
N LYS A 9 9.13 10.91 4.75
CA LYS A 9 8.60 10.80 6.11
C LYS A 9 7.58 11.90 6.33
N GLU A 10 6.49 11.57 7.01
CA GLU A 10 5.50 12.53 7.44
C GLU A 10 4.73 11.96 8.65
N ARG A 11 4.01 12.80 9.38
CA ARG A 11 3.13 12.40 10.48
C ARG A 11 2.04 11.46 9.98
N LEU A 12 1.81 10.39 10.76
CA LEU A 12 0.87 9.34 10.41
C LEU A 12 -0.53 9.86 10.07
N ASN A 13 -1.04 10.87 10.79
CA ASN A 13 -2.36 11.43 10.54
C ASN A 13 -2.47 12.10 9.16
N LEU A 14 -1.40 12.78 8.71
CA LEU A 14 -1.39 13.44 7.40
C LEU A 14 -1.25 12.42 6.27
N VAL A 15 -0.42 11.38 6.48
CA VAL A 15 -0.26 10.28 5.51
C VAL A 15 -1.55 9.49 5.31
N ILE A 16 -2.36 9.33 6.36
CA ILE A 16 -3.67 8.66 6.27
C ILE A 16 -4.64 9.48 5.41
N GLU A 17 -4.61 10.81 5.52
CA GLU A 17 -5.47 11.70 4.73
C GLU A 17 -5.00 11.79 3.26
N ASP A 18 -3.70 11.94 3.03
CA ASP A 18 -3.10 11.97 1.71
C ASP A 18 -1.85 11.07 1.62
N PRO A 19 -1.99 9.82 1.16
CA PRO A 19 -0.84 8.92 0.99
C PRO A 19 0.18 9.39 -0.05
N LYS A 20 -0.19 10.30 -0.95
CA LYS A 20 0.71 10.78 -2.03
C LYS A 20 1.80 11.70 -1.51
N CYS A 21 1.66 12.23 -0.29
CA CYS A 21 2.68 13.08 0.33
C CYS A 21 4.03 12.35 0.53
N LEU A 22 4.03 11.00 0.56
CA LEU A 22 5.23 10.19 0.68
C LEU A 22 5.92 9.88 -0.67
N LEU A 23 5.31 10.26 -1.79
CA LEU A 23 5.85 9.99 -3.12
C LEU A 23 6.90 11.03 -3.53
N ALA A 24 7.97 10.57 -4.18
CA ALA A 24 8.94 11.46 -4.79
C ALA A 24 8.30 12.28 -5.93
N THR A 25 8.75 13.53 -6.13
CA THR A 25 8.23 14.45 -7.15
C THR A 25 8.27 13.86 -8.57
N ASP A 26 9.27 13.03 -8.86
CA ASP A 26 9.47 12.45 -10.19
C ASP A 26 8.54 11.28 -10.50
N ASN A 27 7.83 10.71 -9.50
CA ASN A 27 6.99 9.52 -9.60
C ASN A 27 7.70 8.30 -10.25
N VAL A 28 9.02 8.32 -10.38
CA VAL A 28 9.82 7.23 -10.94
C VAL A 28 10.18 6.23 -9.85
N THR A 29 10.48 6.75 -8.65
CA THR A 29 10.85 5.92 -7.50
C THR A 29 9.64 5.67 -6.60
N LEU A 30 9.10 4.46 -6.65
CA LEU A 30 8.00 4.04 -5.78
C LEU A 30 8.54 3.40 -4.49
N PRO A 31 7.97 3.72 -3.31
CA PRO A 31 8.34 3.05 -2.07
C PRO A 31 7.88 1.59 -2.10
N ILE A 32 8.78 0.69 -1.70
CA ILE A 32 8.51 -0.77 -1.61
C ILE A 32 8.08 -1.20 -0.21
N ALA A 33 8.33 -0.36 0.79
CA ALA A 33 8.03 -0.60 2.19
C ALA A 33 7.86 0.74 2.92
N PHE A 34 7.20 0.71 4.08
CA PHE A 34 7.05 1.85 4.96
C PHE A 34 7.37 1.43 6.40
N GLU A 35 7.90 2.36 7.18
CA GLU A 35 8.16 2.19 8.60
C GLU A 35 7.29 3.19 9.38
N VAL A 36 6.68 2.73 10.47
CA VAL A 36 5.94 3.59 11.38
C VAL A 36 6.69 3.67 12.70
N SER A 37 7.25 4.84 12.99
CA SER A 37 8.00 5.10 14.23
C SER A 37 7.25 6.09 15.12
N LYS A 38 7.22 5.84 16.43
CA LYS A 38 6.75 6.82 17.45
C LYS A 38 7.94 7.33 18.24
N VAL A 39 8.12 8.65 18.21
CA VAL A 39 9.19 9.33 18.97
C VAL A 39 8.55 10.00 20.18
N VAL A 40 9.08 9.69 21.37
CA VAL A 40 8.62 10.26 22.65
C VAL A 40 9.83 10.85 23.38
N ASP A 41 9.71 12.09 23.83
CA ASP A 41 10.73 12.71 24.69
C ASP A 41 10.52 12.27 26.14
N LEU A 42 11.48 11.51 26.66
CA LEU A 42 11.50 11.05 28.06
C LEU A 42 12.51 11.82 28.93
N GLY A 43 13.24 12.78 28.37
CA GLY A 43 14.34 13.48 29.03
C GLY A 43 13.94 14.22 30.30
N ALA A 44 12.73 14.81 30.31
CA ALA A 44 12.21 15.55 31.48
C ALA A 44 11.93 14.66 32.71
N ARG A 45 11.72 13.34 32.52
CA ARG A 45 11.41 12.36 33.59
C ARG A 45 12.53 11.35 33.84
N PHE A 46 13.68 11.56 33.20
CA PHE A 46 14.89 10.75 33.37
C PHE A 46 15.63 11.10 34.67
N LYS A 47 14.93 11.11 35.82
CA LYS A 47 15.54 11.36 37.14
C LYS A 47 16.13 10.09 37.78
N GLY A 48 15.90 8.92 37.19
CA GLY A 48 16.50 7.65 37.60
C GLY A 48 16.15 6.50 36.65
N SER A 49 16.88 5.39 36.76
CA SER A 49 16.69 4.21 35.89
C SER A 49 15.27 3.62 35.99
N LYS A 50 14.67 3.64 37.18
CA LYS A 50 13.31 3.13 37.41
C LYS A 50 12.25 3.90 36.61
N THR A 51 12.27 5.23 36.64
CA THR A 51 11.26 6.04 35.95
C THR A 51 11.40 5.96 34.43
N PHE A 52 12.63 5.85 33.92
CA PHE A 52 12.87 5.61 32.50
C PHE A 52 12.26 4.28 32.02
N VAL A 53 12.50 3.19 32.76
CA VAL A 53 11.94 1.89 32.41
C VAL A 53 10.42 1.91 32.46
N GLU A 54 9.84 2.49 33.50
CA GLU A 54 8.38 2.62 33.62
C GLU A 54 7.76 3.42 32.47
N ASP A 55 8.34 4.56 32.10
CA ASP A 55 7.79 5.39 31.02
C ASP A 55 8.03 4.78 29.63
N THR A 56 9.14 4.07 29.42
CA THR A 56 9.38 3.30 28.20
C THR A 56 8.40 2.14 28.07
N LEU A 57 8.09 1.44 29.18
CA LEU A 57 7.11 0.35 29.16
C LEU A 57 5.70 0.85 28.83
N LYS A 58 5.36 2.09 29.19
CA LYS A 58 4.07 2.70 28.83
C LYS A 58 3.98 3.05 27.33
N SER A 59 5.09 3.41 26.69
CA SER A 59 5.06 3.81 25.27
C SER A 59 4.72 2.64 24.34
N VAL A 60 5.00 1.39 24.74
CA VAL A 60 4.73 0.19 23.93
C VAL A 60 3.22 -0.05 23.71
N PRO A 61 2.37 -0.19 24.77
CA PRO A 61 0.93 -0.37 24.58
C PRO A 61 0.27 0.84 23.94
N GLU A 62 0.76 2.06 24.20
CA GLU A 62 0.28 3.25 23.50
C GLU A 62 0.56 3.17 22.00
N PHE A 63 1.80 2.86 21.60
CA PHE A 63 2.13 2.67 20.17
C PHE A 63 1.28 1.56 19.53
N TYR A 64 1.04 0.47 20.26
CA TYR A 64 0.19 -0.60 19.76
C TYR A 64 -1.26 -0.13 19.56
N GLY A 65 -1.81 0.66 20.47
CA GLY A 65 -3.14 1.26 20.31
C GLY A 65 -3.22 2.28 19.16
N ASP A 66 -2.20 3.13 19.03
CA ASP A 66 -2.17 4.23 18.05
C ASP A 66 -2.01 3.71 16.61
N ALA A 67 -1.07 2.77 16.40
CA ALA A 67 -0.71 2.30 15.06
C ALA A 67 -0.57 0.77 14.99
N GLY A 68 0.08 0.16 15.99
CA GLY A 68 0.52 -1.24 15.91
C GLY A 68 -0.61 -2.25 15.64
N GLN A 69 -1.78 -2.08 16.27
CA GLN A 69 -2.93 -2.97 16.08
C GLN A 69 -3.54 -2.90 14.66
N PHE A 70 -3.25 -1.84 13.92
CA PHE A 70 -3.75 -1.63 12.56
C PHE A 70 -2.75 -2.07 11.49
N LEU A 71 -1.49 -2.35 11.87
CA LEU A 71 -0.46 -2.81 10.94
C LEU A 71 -0.79 -4.22 10.44
N LYS A 72 -0.96 -4.35 9.13
CA LYS A 72 -1.14 -5.63 8.44
C LYS A 72 -0.07 -5.77 7.38
N ALA A 73 0.53 -6.96 7.30
CA ALA A 73 1.42 -7.28 6.20
C ALA A 73 0.67 -7.07 4.88
N TRP A 74 1.29 -6.33 3.96
CA TRP A 74 0.70 -6.13 2.65
C TRP A 74 0.69 -7.47 1.89
N VAL A 75 -0.47 -7.81 1.31
CA VAL A 75 -0.65 -9.01 0.50
C VAL A 75 -1.20 -8.57 -0.85
N PRO A 76 -0.57 -8.94 -1.98
CA PRO A 76 -1.08 -8.61 -3.30
C PRO A 76 -2.45 -9.26 -3.51
N ALA A 77 -3.34 -8.55 -4.21
CA ALA A 77 -4.64 -9.12 -4.58
C ALA A 77 -4.44 -10.40 -5.41
N SER A 78 -5.26 -11.41 -5.14
CA SER A 78 -5.22 -12.66 -5.91
C SER A 78 -5.39 -12.37 -7.41
N PRO A 79 -4.57 -13.00 -8.27
CA PRO A 79 -4.70 -12.86 -9.71
C PRO A 79 -6.13 -13.19 -10.14
N LYS A 80 -6.76 -12.29 -10.89
CA LYS A 80 -8.09 -12.54 -11.45
C LYS A 80 -7.94 -13.27 -12.78
N ILE A 81 -8.62 -14.41 -12.92
CA ILE A 81 -8.76 -15.09 -14.20
C ILE A 81 -9.59 -14.17 -15.10
N ARG A 82 -9.02 -13.74 -16.23
CA ARG A 82 -9.80 -13.06 -17.27
C ARG A 82 -10.75 -14.11 -17.85
N LYS A 83 -12.06 -13.90 -17.72
CA LYS A 83 -13.04 -14.70 -18.46
C LYS A 83 -12.76 -14.42 -19.94
N VAL A 84 -12.30 -15.43 -20.65
CA VAL A 84 -12.36 -15.43 -22.10
C VAL A 84 -13.84 -15.60 -22.41
N GLU A 85 -14.51 -14.50 -22.74
CA GLU A 85 -15.78 -14.60 -23.45
C GLU A 85 -15.41 -15.22 -24.81
N SER A 86 -15.65 -16.52 -24.92
CA SER A 86 -15.60 -17.20 -26.21
C SER A 86 -16.80 -16.70 -26.98
N ASP A 87 -16.59 -15.67 -27.81
CA ASP A 87 -17.47 -15.36 -28.92
C ASP A 87 -17.49 -16.58 -29.84
N ILE A 88 -18.44 -17.48 -29.58
CA ILE A 88 -18.82 -18.51 -30.53
C ILE A 88 -19.63 -17.77 -31.58
N GLU A 89 -18.95 -17.23 -32.59
CA GLU A 89 -19.60 -16.86 -33.84
C GLU A 89 -20.05 -18.15 -34.54
N GLU A 90 -21.34 -18.46 -34.40
CA GLU A 90 -22.02 -19.49 -35.16
C GLU A 90 -22.07 -19.07 -36.63
N SER A 91 -21.14 -19.59 -37.44
CA SER A 91 -21.14 -19.40 -38.90
C SER A 91 -22.31 -20.17 -39.52
N PRO A 92 -23.24 -19.52 -40.25
CA PRO A 92 -24.44 -20.17 -40.74
C PRO A 92 -24.16 -21.08 -41.95
N ALA A 93 -24.74 -22.27 -41.87
CA ALA A 93 -25.04 -23.28 -42.89
C ALA A 93 -24.59 -23.02 -44.35
N SER A 94 -23.72 -23.91 -44.85
CA SER A 94 -23.53 -24.15 -46.29
C SER A 94 -24.78 -24.83 -46.86
N GLY A 95 -25.61 -24.06 -47.56
CA GLY A 95 -26.63 -24.55 -48.49
C GLY A 95 -26.09 -24.42 -49.91
N VAL A 96 -25.75 -25.54 -50.55
CA VAL A 96 -25.53 -25.61 -52.00
C VAL A 96 -26.76 -26.26 -52.63
N GLU A 97 -27.72 -25.43 -53.04
CA GLU A 97 -28.73 -25.80 -54.04
C GLU A 97 -28.30 -25.29 -55.43
N GLY A 98 -28.69 -26.05 -56.44
CA GLY A 98 -28.08 -26.10 -57.77
C GLY A 98 -28.26 -24.89 -58.67
N VAL A 99 -27.48 -24.90 -59.74
CA VAL A 99 -27.70 -24.12 -60.94
C VAL A 99 -27.59 -25.08 -62.13
N ASP A 100 -28.72 -25.28 -62.81
CA ASP A 100 -28.90 -25.96 -64.09
C ASP A 100 -28.34 -25.13 -65.28
N ASP A 101 -28.38 -25.73 -66.49
CA ASP A 101 -28.00 -25.25 -67.84
C ASP A 101 -26.54 -25.53 -68.26
N ILE A 102 -26.19 -26.33 -69.30
CA ILE A 102 -26.84 -26.75 -70.56
C ILE A 102 -26.35 -28.15 -70.99
#